data_AF-A0A945PWK9-F1
#
_entry.id   AF-A0A945PWK9-F1
#
_cell.length_a   1.000
_cell.length_b   1.000
_cell.length_c   1.000
_cell.angle_alpha   90.00
_cell.angle_beta   90.00
_cell.angle_gamma   90.00
#
_symmetry.space_group_name_H-M   'P 1'
#
loop_
_entity.id
_entity.type
_entity.pdbx_description
1 polymer ?
#
loop_
_entity_poly.entity_id
_entity_poly.type
_entity_poly.pdbx_seq_one_letter_code
_entity_poly.pdbx_strand_id
1 'polypeptide(L)'
;MKKIIATALLLTNLSVYSLSPNEMLVIIGAVKYYNEHCAGLSPKGMHKMNKGLKRFDMDSTPIHILELNNLAISGYKTAEKFGCTGTKDEARKAGYGHYIN
;
A
#
# COMPACT_ATOMS: atom_id res chain seq x y z
N MET A 1 41.30 -29.25 -21.22
CA MET A 1 39.98 -29.42 -21.85
C MET A 1 38.99 -28.47 -21.20
N LYS A 2 38.49 -27.49 -21.97
CA LYS A 2 37.51 -26.49 -21.53
C LYS A 2 36.14 -27.16 -21.38
N LYS A 3 35.49 -27.06 -20.22
CA LYS A 3 34.04 -27.26 -20.08
C LYS A 3 33.45 -26.18 -19.17
N ILE A 4 33.18 -25.06 -19.86
CA ILE A 4 32.14 -24.05 -19.68
C ILE A 4 31.28 -24.22 -18.42
N ILE A 5 31.46 -23.24 -17.52
CA ILE A 5 30.54 -22.90 -16.44
C ILE A 5 29.27 -22.33 -17.09
N ALA A 6 28.11 -22.93 -16.81
CA ALA A 6 26.81 -22.34 -17.12
C ALA A 6 25.98 -22.32 -15.84
N THR A 7 26.24 -21.33 -14.99
CA THR A 7 25.33 -20.92 -13.92
C THR A 7 24.09 -20.32 -14.58
N ALA A 8 23.01 -21.09 -14.62
CA ALA A 8 21.69 -20.59 -14.98
C ALA A 8 21.25 -19.59 -13.90
N LEU A 9 21.49 -18.31 -14.15
CA LEU A 9 20.93 -17.22 -13.35
C LEU A 9 19.43 -17.17 -13.65
N LEU A 10 18.64 -17.79 -12.78
CA LEU A 10 17.19 -17.58 -12.69
C LEU A 10 16.95 -16.11 -12.33
N LEU A 11 16.85 -15.26 -13.35
CA LEU A 11 16.23 -13.93 -13.25
C LEU A 11 14.75 -14.13 -12.98
N THR A 12 14.42 -14.45 -11.73
CA THR A 12 13.05 -14.31 -11.25
C THR A 12 12.71 -12.84 -11.38
N ASN A 13 11.82 -12.53 -12.32
CA ASN A 13 11.15 -11.24 -12.41
C ASN A 13 10.30 -11.07 -11.16
N LEU A 14 10.93 -10.72 -10.04
CA LEU A 14 10.26 -10.10 -8.91
C LEU A 14 9.75 -8.76 -9.44
N SER A 15 8.53 -8.76 -9.98
CA SER A 15 7.76 -7.54 -10.21
C SER A 15 7.46 -6.95 -8.84
N VAL A 16 8.47 -6.30 -8.25
CA VAL A 16 8.31 -5.44 -7.10
C VAL A 16 7.50 -4.27 -7.63
N TYR A 17 6.17 -4.38 -7.57
CA TYR A 17 5.27 -3.29 -7.88
C TYR A 17 5.64 -2.16 -6.92
N SER A 18 6.40 -1.19 -7.42
CA SER A 18 6.85 -0.10 -6.59
C SER A 18 5.71 0.88 -6.48
N LEU A 19 5.14 0.98 -5.29
CA LEU A 19 4.18 2.02 -4.95
C LEU A 19 4.74 3.38 -5.39
N SER A 20 3.89 4.25 -5.91
CA SER A 20 4.18 5.66 -6.19
C SER A 20 3.69 6.56 -5.05
N PRO A 21 4.19 7.81 -4.94
CA PRO A 21 3.68 8.77 -3.96
C PRO A 21 2.16 9.01 -4.06
N ASN A 22 1.61 9.01 -5.28
CA ASN A 22 0.18 9.21 -5.51
C ASN A 22 -0.65 8.02 -5.03
N GLU A 23 -0.20 6.80 -5.32
CA GLU A 23 -0.87 5.60 -4.79
C GLU A 23 -0.77 5.54 -3.27
N MET A 24 0.34 6.03 -2.68
CA MET A 24 0.47 6.15 -1.24
C MET A 24 -0.59 7.08 -0.64
N LEU A 25 -0.88 8.22 -1.28
CA LEU A 25 -1.97 9.11 -0.87
C LEU A 25 -3.34 8.43 -0.94
N VAL A 26 -3.61 7.66 -2.00
CA VAL A 26 -4.86 6.87 -2.09
C VAL A 26 -4.96 5.86 -0.95
N ILE A 27 -3.85 5.16 -0.64
CA ILE A 27 -3.78 4.22 0.48
C ILE A 27 -4.01 4.94 1.82
N ILE A 28 -3.40 6.10 2.05
CA ILE A 28 -3.65 6.93 3.26
C ILE A 28 -5.15 7.16 3.46
N GLY A 29 -5.85 7.55 2.39
CA GLY A 29 -7.30 7.72 2.40
C GLY A 29 -8.09 6.47 2.78
N ALA A 30 -7.82 5.35 2.10
CA ALA A 30 -8.51 4.09 2.35
C ALA A 30 -8.25 3.57 3.77
N VAL A 31 -7.02 3.73 4.25
CA VAL A 31 -6.61 3.34 5.60
C VAL A 31 -7.28 4.19 6.67
N LYS A 32 -7.44 5.50 6.44
CA LYS A 32 -8.20 6.37 7.34
C LYS A 32 -9.62 5.84 7.55
N TYR A 33 -10.35 5.58 6.46
CA TYR A 33 -11.69 4.98 6.55
C TYR A 33 -11.67 3.68 7.34
N TYR A 34 -10.69 2.80 7.07
CA TYR A 34 -10.61 1.51 7.72
C TYR A 34 -10.26 1.59 9.22
N ASN A 35 -9.50 2.60 9.63
CA ASN A 35 -9.20 2.87 11.04
C ASN A 35 -10.41 3.46 11.77
N GLU A 36 -11.21 4.31 11.10
CA GLU A 36 -12.38 4.95 11.69
C GLU A 36 -13.58 4.00 11.80
N HIS A 37 -13.76 3.11 10.84
CA HIS A 37 -15.02 2.35 10.68
C HIS A 37 -14.86 0.82 10.72
N CYS A 38 -13.64 0.31 10.73
CA CYS A 38 -13.35 -1.13 10.61
C CYS A 38 -12.31 -1.59 11.66
N ALA A 39 -11.63 -2.72 11.40
CA ALA A 39 -10.63 -3.31 12.30
C ALA A 39 -9.22 -2.68 12.20
N GLY A 40 -9.09 -1.56 11.50
CA GLY A 40 -7.83 -0.87 11.26
C GLY A 40 -6.79 -1.68 10.46
N LEU A 41 -5.55 -1.21 10.50
CA LEU A 41 -4.41 -1.87 9.85
C LEU A 41 -3.95 -3.13 10.58
N SER A 42 -3.48 -4.12 9.81
CA SER A 42 -2.70 -5.22 10.39
C SER A 42 -1.31 -4.74 10.83
N PRO A 43 -0.61 -5.46 11.74
CA PRO A 43 0.78 -5.14 12.09
C PRO A 43 1.71 -5.06 10.88
N LYS A 44 1.49 -5.94 9.89
CA LYS A 44 2.21 -5.93 8.61
C LYS A 44 1.85 -4.69 7.78
N GLY A 45 0.58 -4.29 7.81
CA GLY A 45 0.08 -3.08 7.16
C GLY A 45 0.69 -1.81 7.73
N MET A 46 0.71 -1.67 9.06
CA MET A 46 1.38 -0.55 9.74
C MET A 46 2.86 -0.46 9.36
N HIS A 47 3.58 -1.59 9.36
CA HIS A 47 4.99 -1.60 8.97
C HIS A 47 5.20 -1.15 7.52
N LYS A 48 4.38 -1.63 6.59
CA LYS A 48 4.48 -1.25 5.19
C LYS A 48 4.08 0.20 4.94
N MET A 49 3.06 0.68 5.63
CA MET A 49 2.64 2.08 5.61
C MET A 49 3.81 2.99 6.01
N ASN A 50 4.43 2.72 7.16
CA ASN A 50 5.57 3.51 7.64
C ASN A 50 6.76 3.45 6.69
N LYS A 51 7.03 2.28 6.08
CA LYS A 51 8.09 2.16 5.07
C LYS A 51 7.77 2.95 3.80
N GLY A 52 6.50 2.95 3.37
CA GLY A 52 6.02 3.74 2.23
C GLY A 52 6.16 5.24 2.47
N LEU A 53 5.73 5.72 3.64
CA LEU A 53 5.84 7.14 4.01
C LEU A 53 7.30 7.60 3.95
N LYS A 54 8.22 6.84 4.56
CA LYS A 54 9.66 7.11 4.53
C LYS A 54 10.25 7.09 3.11
N ARG A 55 9.79 6.15 2.27
CA ARG A 55 10.32 6.01 0.91
C ARG A 55 10.01 7.22 0.03
N PHE A 56 8.91 7.92 0.30
CA PHE A 56 8.45 9.08 -0.48
C PHE A 56 8.59 10.40 0.29
N ASP A 57 9.38 10.42 1.36
CA ASP A 57 9.62 11.58 2.22
C ASP A 57 8.34 12.19 2.84
N MET A 58 7.27 11.40 2.93
CA MET A 58 5.97 11.79 3.46
C MET A 58 5.89 11.61 4.98
N ASP A 59 6.83 10.90 5.60
CA ASP A 59 6.87 10.67 7.06
C ASP A 59 7.19 11.93 7.86
N SER A 60 7.78 12.94 7.21
CA SER A 60 7.99 14.28 7.77
C SER A 60 6.70 15.10 7.87
N THR A 61 5.68 14.76 7.09
CA THR A 61 4.40 15.47 7.06
C THR A 61 3.41 14.83 8.02
N PRO A 62 2.75 15.58 8.92
CA PRO A 62 1.75 15.02 9.81
C PRO A 62 0.64 14.30 9.03
N ILE A 63 0.23 13.11 9.48
CA ILE A 63 -0.70 12.25 8.73
C ILE A 63 -2.03 12.97 8.40
N HIS A 64 -2.55 13.76 9.34
CA HIS A 64 -3.79 14.52 9.14
C HIS A 64 -3.69 15.57 8.03
N ILE A 65 -2.49 16.04 7.69
CA ILE A 65 -2.26 16.93 6.54
C ILE A 65 -2.29 16.13 5.23
N LEU A 66 -1.68 14.94 5.22
CA LEU A 66 -1.71 14.05 4.05
C LEU A 66 -3.14 13.59 3.71
N GLU A 67 -3.96 13.39 4.73
CA GLU A 67 -5.38 13.04 4.60
C GLU A 67 -6.23 14.12 3.91
N LEU A 68 -5.79 15.38 3.90
CA LEU A 68 -6.47 16.48 3.21
C LEU A 68 -6.19 16.50 1.69
N ASN A 69 -5.25 15.69 1.21
CA ASN A 69 -4.94 15.61 -0.21
C ASN A 69 -6.13 15.01 -0.99
N ASN A 70 -6.41 15.53 -2.19
CA ASN A 70 -7.50 15.05 -3.05
C ASN A 70 -7.44 13.54 -3.35
N LEU A 71 -6.23 12.96 -3.47
CA LEU A 71 -6.08 11.52 -3.68
C LEU A 71 -6.40 10.71 -2.42
N ALA A 72 -6.06 11.24 -1.24
CA ALA A 72 -6.46 10.64 0.03
C ALA A 72 -7.98 10.73 0.24
N ILE A 73 -8.59 11.88 -0.06
CA ILE A 73 -10.05 12.04 -0.02
C ILE A 73 -10.72 11.06 -1.01
N SER A 74 -10.17 10.91 -2.21
CA SER A 74 -10.65 9.94 -3.20
C SER A 74 -10.55 8.50 -2.70
N GLY A 75 -9.43 8.13 -2.08
CA GLY A 75 -9.23 6.81 -1.46
C GLY A 75 -10.23 6.55 -0.34
N TYR A 76 -10.48 7.54 0.52
CA TYR A 76 -11.46 7.46 1.60
C TYR A 76 -12.87 7.21 1.06
N LYS A 77 -13.34 8.04 0.11
CA LYS A 77 -14.68 7.89 -0.50
C LYS A 77 -14.85 6.56 -1.23
N THR A 78 -13.77 6.07 -1.85
CA THR A 78 -13.77 4.76 -2.48
C THR A 78 -13.96 3.66 -1.44
N ALA A 79 -13.22 3.72 -0.34
CA ALA A 79 -13.35 2.76 0.76
C ALA A 79 -14.74 2.83 1.43
N GLU A 80 -15.27 4.03 1.63
CA GLU A 80 -16.64 4.28 2.11
C GLU A 80 -17.68 3.60 1.22
N LYS A 81 -17.56 3.76 -0.10
CA LYS A 81 -18.48 3.14 -1.07
C LYS A 81 -18.46 1.61 -1.00
N PHE A 82 -17.31 1.00 -0.76
CA PHE A 82 -17.15 -0.45 -0.72
C PHE A 82 -17.38 -1.06 0.69
N GLY A 83 -17.37 -0.24 1.74
CA GLY A 83 -17.42 -0.71 3.12
C GLY A 83 -16.18 -1.53 3.51
N CYS A 84 -16.16 -2.09 4.72
CA CYS A 84 -14.99 -2.83 5.22
C CYS A 84 -14.63 -4.04 4.35
N THR A 85 -15.58 -4.96 4.15
CA THR A 85 -15.31 -6.19 3.38
C THR A 85 -14.96 -5.90 1.92
N GLY A 86 -15.72 -5.01 1.27
CA GLY A 86 -15.44 -4.64 -0.13
C GLY A 86 -14.09 -3.94 -0.28
N THR A 87 -13.74 -3.03 0.62
CA THR A 87 -12.43 -2.37 0.59
C THR A 87 -11.29 -3.39 0.75
N LYS A 88 -11.45 -4.36 1.66
CA LYS A 88 -10.47 -5.42 1.86
C LYS A 88 -10.31 -6.29 0.61
N ASP A 89 -11.40 -6.63 -0.07
CA ASP A 89 -11.38 -7.42 -1.29
C ASP A 89 -10.72 -6.67 -2.45
N GLU A 90 -11.08 -5.39 -2.66
CA GLU A 90 -10.45 -4.54 -3.68
C GLU A 90 -8.96 -4.31 -3.39
N ALA A 91 -8.59 -4.07 -2.13
CA ALA A 91 -7.19 -4.00 -1.73
C ALA A 91 -6.47 -5.32 -2.04
N ARG A 92 -7.10 -6.48 -1.82
CA ARG A 92 -6.50 -7.79 -2.14
C ARG A 92 -6.26 -7.95 -3.64
N LYS A 93 -7.23 -7.57 -4.48
CA LYS A 93 -7.11 -7.59 -5.95
C LYS A 93 -5.99 -6.68 -6.45
N ALA A 94 -5.84 -5.51 -5.83
CA ALA A 94 -4.77 -4.55 -6.12
C ALA A 94 -3.41 -4.93 -5.49
N GLY A 95 -3.30 -6.07 -4.81
CA GLY A 95 -2.06 -6.51 -4.16
C GLY A 95 -1.76 -5.83 -2.81
N TYR A 96 -2.64 -4.94 -2.32
CA TYR A 96 -2.55 -4.21 -1.05
C TYR A 96 -3.32 -4.86 0.11
N GLY A 97 -3.93 -6.02 -0.05
CA GLY A 97 -4.76 -6.64 1.00
C GLY A 97 -4.04 -6.94 2.32
N HIS A 98 -2.71 -6.89 2.33
CA HIS A 98 -1.89 -7.02 3.53
C HIS A 98 -1.87 -5.76 4.41
N TYR A 99 -2.38 -4.62 3.93
CA TYR A 99 -2.51 -3.41 4.74
C TYR A 99 -3.61 -3.57 5.79
N ILE A 100 -4.67 -4.28 5.47
CA ILE A 100 -5.97 -4.16 6.11
C ILE A 100 -6.26 -5.43 6.95
N ASN A 101 -6.82 -5.28 8.18
CA ASN A 101 -7.30 -6.41 9.00
C ASN A 101 -8.63 -6.98 8.51
#